data_AF-A0A9D7S4U7-F1
#
_entry.id   AF-A0A9D7S4U7-F1
#
_cell.length_a   1.000
_cell.length_b   1.000
_cell.length_c   1.000
_cell.angle_alpha   90.00
_cell.angle_beta   90.00
_cell.angle_gamma   90.00
#
_symmetry.space_group_name_H-M   'P 1'
#
loop_
_entity.id
_entity.type
_entity.pdbx_description
1 polymer ?
#
loop_
_entity_poly.entity_id
_entity_poly.type
_entity_poly.pdbx_seq_one_letter_code
_entity_poly.pdbx_strand_id
1 'polypeptide(L)' 'MGADLLRDPGADAIRVPARVIDVQYHGASSRIELELADGLRLIASVNNDESETSTLPAVGSLLSASWSRLALMPLRES' A
#
# COMPACT_ATOMS: atom_id res chain seq x y z
N MET A 1 20.95 -14.33 -7.77
CA MET A 1 20.75 -13.14 -6.91
C MET A 1 19.86 -12.18 -7.65
N GLY A 2 18.58 -12.12 -7.32
CA GLY A 2 17.60 -11.33 -8.06
C GLY A 2 16.31 -11.17 -7.26
N ALA A 3 16.45 -10.82 -6.00
CA ALA A 3 15.34 -10.60 -5.08
C ALA A 3 15.66 -9.37 -4.25
N ASP A 4 15.38 -8.16 -4.77
CA ASP A 4 15.08 -7.01 -3.90
C ASP A 4 14.64 -5.70 -4.60
N LEU A 5 14.47 -5.66 -5.92
CA LEU A 5 14.06 -4.40 -6.61
C LEU A 5 12.56 -4.06 -6.44
N LEU A 6 11.82 -4.79 -5.60
CA LEU A 6 10.37 -4.61 -5.39
C LEU A 6 10.00 -3.99 -4.04
N ARG A 7 10.96 -3.55 -3.22
CA ARG A 7 10.67 -3.15 -1.83
C ARG A 7 11.02 -1.71 -1.45
N ASP A 8 11.72 -0.97 -2.29
CA ASP A 8 11.94 0.46 -2.06
C ASP A 8 11.36 1.29 -3.22
N PRO A 9 10.30 2.09 -3.00
CA PRO A 9 9.76 2.99 -4.01
C PRO A 9 10.75 4.10 -4.45
N GLY A 10 11.94 4.15 -3.86
CA GLY A 10 13.05 5.02 -4.22
C GLY A 10 13.11 6.26 -3.33
N ALA A 11 14.25 6.98 -3.37
CA ALA A 11 14.50 8.15 -2.53
C ALA A 11 13.45 9.26 -2.68
N ASP A 12 12.84 9.39 -3.85
CA ASP A 12 11.82 10.40 -4.15
C ASP A 12 10.37 9.95 -3.88
N ALA A 13 10.19 8.77 -3.26
CA ALA A 13 8.87 8.26 -2.93
C ALA A 13 8.12 9.20 -1.97
N ILE A 14 6.83 9.34 -2.21
CA ILE A 14 5.94 9.94 -1.22
C ILE A 14 5.75 8.91 -0.10
N ARG A 15 5.82 9.37 1.14
CA ARG A 15 5.67 8.55 2.34
C ARG A 15 4.74 9.25 3.32
N VAL A 16 3.64 8.60 3.68
CA VAL A 16 2.58 9.17 4.52
C VAL A 16 2.23 8.19 5.64
N PRO A 17 2.10 8.64 6.90
CA PRO A 17 1.56 7.81 7.98
C PRO A 17 0.15 7.33 7.63
N ALA A 18 -0.16 6.09 7.96
CA ALA A 18 -1.45 5.47 7.65
C ALA A 18 -1.89 4.52 8.76
N ARG A 19 -3.21 4.36 8.92
CA ARG A 19 -3.82 3.34 9.76
C ARG A 19 -4.61 2.36 8.91
N VAL A 20 -4.44 1.07 9.14
CA VAL A 20 -5.27 0.04 8.49
C VAL A 20 -6.68 0.10 9.06
N ILE A 21 -7.68 0.30 8.20
CA ILE A 21 -9.08 0.36 8.62
C ILE A 21 -9.87 -0.87 8.17
N ASP A 22 -9.43 -1.55 7.11
CA ASP A 22 -10.08 -2.78 6.66
C ASP A 22 -9.12 -3.65 5.82
N VAL A 23 -9.33 -4.97 5.84
CA VAL A 23 -8.58 -5.96 5.04
C VAL A 23 -9.55 -7.01 4.51
N GLN A 24 -9.64 -7.14 3.18
CA GLN A 24 -10.50 -8.12 2.51
C GLN A 24 -9.66 -9.10 1.69
N TYR A 25 -9.95 -10.39 1.85
CA TYR A 25 -9.32 -11.45 1.08
C TYR A 25 -10.16 -11.79 -0.17
N HIS A 26 -9.55 -11.76 -1.35
CA HIS A 26 -10.19 -12.02 -2.65
C HIS A 26 -9.54 -13.18 -3.41
N GLY A 27 -8.98 -14.17 -2.70
CA GLY A 27 -8.31 -15.31 -3.32
C GLY A 27 -6.86 -14.97 -3.66
N ALA A 28 -6.55 -14.70 -4.93
CA ALA A 28 -5.19 -14.43 -5.37
C ALA A 28 -4.63 -13.06 -4.93
N SER A 29 -5.51 -12.16 -4.48
CA SER A 29 -5.12 -10.86 -3.94
C SER A 29 -5.94 -10.50 -2.70
N SER A 30 -5.40 -9.57 -1.92
CA SER A 30 -6.09 -8.94 -0.81
C SER A 30 -6.16 -7.44 -1.02
N ARG A 31 -7.27 -6.86 -0.60
CA ARG A 31 -7.51 -5.42 -0.59
C ARG A 31 -7.26 -4.91 0.82
N ILE A 32 -6.46 -3.87 0.93
CA ILE A 32 -6.15 -3.20 2.19
C ILE A 32 -6.66 -1.76 2.08
N GLU A 33 -7.54 -1.37 2.99
CA GLU A 33 -7.99 0.01 3.11
C GLU A 33 -7.22 0.71 4.23
N LEU A 34 -6.71 1.89 3.90
CA LEU A 34 -5.88 2.72 4.76
C LEU A 34 -6.53 4.09 4.92
N GLU A 35 -6.56 4.56 6.17
CA GLU A 35 -6.83 5.96 6.49
C GLU A 35 -5.49 6.70 6.59
N LEU A 36 -5.35 7.77 5.81
CA LEU A 36 -4.23 8.71 5.87
C LEU A 36 -4.60 9.89 6.77
N ALA A 37 -3.72 10.89 6.87
CA ALA A 37 -4.03 12.16 7.51
C ALA A 37 -5.30 12.81 6.91
N ASP A 38 -5.99 13.60 7.73
CA ASP A 38 -7.17 14.39 7.35
C ASP A 38 -8.35 13.57 6.80
N GLY A 39 -8.44 12.28 7.16
CA GLY A 39 -9.52 11.39 6.78
C GLY A 39 -9.49 10.92 5.33
N LEU A 40 -8.42 11.23 4.58
CA LEU A 40 -8.20 10.70 3.24
C LEU A 40 -8.08 9.19 3.27
N ARG A 41 -8.58 8.52 2.23
CA ARG A 41 -8.51 7.07 2.10
C ARG A 41 -7.61 6.65 0.95
N LEU A 42 -6.81 5.63 1.20
CA LEU A 42 -6.00 4.95 0.20
C LEU A 42 -6.36 3.47 0.19
N ILE A 43 -6.43 2.89 -1.00
CA ILE A 43 -6.68 1.47 -1.18
C ILE A 43 -5.45 0.88 -1.85
N ALA A 44 -4.93 -0.20 -1.27
CA ALA A 44 -3.87 -1.01 -1.86
C ALA A 44 -4.42 -2.40 -2.21
N SER A 45 -4.05 -2.90 -3.38
CA SER A 45 -4.25 -4.31 -3.76
C SER A 45 -2.90 -5.01 -3.71
N VAL A 46 -2.79 -6.06 -2.91
CA VAL A 46 -1.57 -6.86 -2.77
C VAL A 46 -1.84 -8.28 -3.24
N ASN A 47 -0.91 -8.85 -3.99
CA ASN A 47 -1.01 -10.26 -4.35
C ASN A 47 -0.75 -11.10 -3.10
N ASN A 48 -1.56 -12.12 -2.90
CA ASN A 48 -1.30 -13.14 -1.90
C ASN A 48 -0.27 -14.09 -2.51
N ASP A 49 0.94 -14.07 -1.98
CA ASP A 49 1.97 -15.01 -2.41
C ASP A 49 1.71 -16.38 -1.76
N GLU A 50 2.04 -17.48 -2.43
CA GLU A 50 1.92 -18.83 -1.85
C GLU A 50 3.03 -19.09 -0.81
N SER A 51 4.04 -18.21 -0.76
CA SER A 51 5.13 -18.28 0.21
C SER A 51 4.70 -17.75 1.59
N GLU A 52 4.92 -18.54 2.64
CA GLU A 52 4.41 -18.35 4.02
C GLU A 52 4.89 -17.07 4.75
N THR A 53 5.55 -16.13 4.07
CA THR A 53 6.24 -15.01 4.73
C THR A 53 5.54 -13.66 4.58
N SER A 54 4.51 -13.54 3.73
CA SER A 54 3.76 -12.29 3.59
C SER A 54 2.51 -12.30 4.46
N THR A 55 2.65 -11.81 5.69
CA THR A 55 1.49 -11.59 6.57
C THR A 55 0.83 -10.26 6.23
N LEU A 56 -0.48 -10.30 5.97
CA LEU A 56 -1.27 -9.08 5.82
C LEU A 56 -1.30 -8.33 7.15
N PRO A 57 -1.29 -6.99 7.14
CA PRO A 57 -1.35 -6.22 8.37
C PRO A 57 -2.73 -6.39 9.03
N ALA A 58 -2.77 -6.32 10.36
CA ALA A 58 -4.04 -6.36 11.09
C ALA A 58 -4.76 -5.01 11.01
N VAL A 59 -6.10 -5.03 11.04
CA VAL A 59 -6.92 -3.82 11.20
C VAL A 59 -6.53 -3.09 12.48
N GLY A 60 -6.37 -1.77 12.38
CA GLY A 60 -5.91 -0.89 13.45
C GLY A 60 -4.40 -0.66 13.47
N SER A 61 -3.60 -1.43 12.71
CA SER A 61 -2.14 -1.27 12.65
C SER A 61 -1.75 0.09 12.08
N LEU A 62 -0.68 0.68 12.63
CA LEU A 62 -0.05 1.88 12.10
C LEU A 62 1.06 1.48 11.12
N LEU A 63 1.03 2.07 9.94
CA LEU A 63 1.95 1.80 8.85
C LEU A 63 2.41 3.10 8.20
N SER A 64 3.35 2.97 7.27
CA SER A 64 3.75 4.05 6.38
C SER A 64 3.35 3.65 4.96
N ALA A 65 2.35 4.31 4.40
CA ALA A 65 2.00 4.15 3.00
C ALA A 65 3.04 4.88 2.15
N SER A 66 3.53 4.22 1.10
CA SER A 66 4.54 4.82 0.21
C SER A 66 4.34 4.45 -1.25
N TRP A 67 4.53 5.40 -2.13
CA TRP A 67 4.43 5.22 -3.58
C TRP A 67 5.38 6.17 -4.33
N SER A 68 5.77 5.79 -5.53
CA SER A 68 6.57 6.66 -6.39
C SER A 68 5.75 7.88 -6.85
N ARG A 69 6.39 9.05 -6.93
CA ARG A 69 5.79 10.24 -7.56
C ARG A 69 5.41 9.99 -9.01
N LEU A 70 6.13 9.11 -9.71
CA LEU A 70 5.85 8.76 -11.10
C LEU A 70 4.54 7.96 -11.26
N ALA A 71 4.00 7.40 -10.17
CA ALA A 71 2.70 6.72 -10.18
C ALA A 71 1.52 7.69 -10.04
N LEU A 72 1.77 8.98 -9.78
CA LEU A 72 0.71 9.98 -9.68
C LEU A 72 0.36 10.55 -11.06
N MET A 73 -0.94 10.56 -11.35
CA MET A 73 -1.49 11.30 -12.48
C MET A 73 -2.01 12.64 -11.97
N PRO A 74 -1.51 13.79 -12.46
CA PRO A 74 -2.06 15.09 -12.11
C PRO A 74 -3.54 15.15 -12.51
N LEU A 75 -4.40 15.56 -11.58
CA LEU A 75 -5.78 15.85 -11.90
C LEU A 75 -5.81 17.11 -12.77
N ARG A 76 -6.43 17.03 -13.94
CA ARG A 76 -6.69 18.21 -14.77
C ARG A 76 -8.08 18.72 -14.43
N GLU A 77 -8.18 20.00 -14.08
CA GLU A 77 -9.46 20.69 -14.04
C GLU A 77 -9.96 20.80 -15.49
N SER A 78 -11.20 20.36 -15.71
CA SER A 78 -11.92 20.44 -16.98
C SER A 78 -12.73 21.72 -17.07
#